data_AF-A0A8T3WNA3-F1
#
_entry.id   AF-A0A8T3WNA3-F1
#
_cell.length_a   1.000
_cell.length_b   1.000
_cell.length_c   1.000
_cell.angle_alpha   90.00
_cell.angle_beta   90.00
_cell.angle_gamma   90.00
#
_symmetry.space_group_name_H-M   'P 1'
#
loop_
_entity.id
_entity.type
_entity.pdbx_description
1 polymer ?
#
loop_
_entity_poly.entity_id
_entity_poly.type
_entity_poly.pdbx_seq_one_letter_code
_entity_poly.pdbx_strand_id
1 'polypeptide(L)'
;MRLAIISLGGTSSELIGKEAGNFFKSVDLLDIRKIEIAAGSKESEILYEKNPLKEYDCVYIRGSFNYALLQRSLTFILQSKNVYMPFNPDTFTIAHDKFLTTLSLQKAGIKIPKTYLAATMKDAKKLLEEVNFPIIMKVPTGTQGKGVMSADSLASARSMLDTLESLRQPVILQEYIETDATDIRAIVAGKKVIASMKRKGMSGEIRSNIHQGGIGVEYELDYDTENIAVKAAKSVNAEICGVDILESVRGNVVIEVNLSPGLRGIMNATKKNVAKSIAEYLFKKTAEFKKTEKDNGYNEIMKGIKAKSDKEVLTNLEIKAGKIRLPELMTKMSGFENEEEVVLVAENGKIEIKKQDIK
;
A
#
# COMPACT_ATOMS: atom_id res chain seq x y z
N MET A 1 5.18 -23.13 2.75
CA MET A 1 4.45 -21.87 2.89
C MET A 1 3.27 -21.86 1.92
N ARG A 2 2.13 -21.31 2.31
CA ARG A 2 0.92 -21.15 1.50
C ARG A 2 0.71 -19.69 1.12
N LEU A 3 0.37 -19.41 -0.13
CA LEU A 3 0.09 -18.07 -0.65
C LEU A 3 -1.38 -17.94 -1.04
N ALA A 4 -2.02 -16.83 -0.67
CA ALA A 4 -3.25 -16.36 -1.30
C ALA A 4 -2.99 -15.13 -2.15
N ILE A 5 -3.48 -15.14 -3.40
CA ILE A 5 -3.53 -13.93 -4.24
C ILE A 5 -5.01 -13.52 -4.34
N ILE A 6 -5.37 -12.44 -3.65
CA ILE A 6 -6.73 -11.91 -3.62
C ILE A 6 -6.86 -10.87 -4.72
N SER A 7 -7.70 -11.11 -5.73
CA SER A 7 -7.83 -10.18 -6.87
C SER A 7 -9.17 -10.27 -7.60
N LEU A 8 -9.33 -9.50 -8.67
CA LEU A 8 -10.51 -9.58 -9.57
C LEU A 8 -10.37 -10.66 -10.67
N GLY A 9 -9.40 -11.58 -10.56
CA GLY A 9 -9.16 -12.62 -11.57
C GLY A 9 -8.49 -12.07 -12.85
N GLY A 10 -7.76 -10.97 -12.75
CA GLY A 10 -7.02 -10.42 -13.90
C GLY A 10 -5.81 -11.28 -14.27
N THR A 11 -5.44 -11.33 -15.55
CA THR A 11 -4.34 -12.18 -16.02
C THR A 11 -3.00 -11.93 -15.36
N SER A 12 -2.74 -10.71 -14.90
CA SER A 12 -1.51 -10.44 -14.16
C SER A 12 -1.46 -11.23 -12.84
N SER A 13 -2.59 -11.46 -12.16
CA SER A 13 -2.67 -12.29 -10.95
C SER A 13 -2.51 -13.77 -11.28
N GLU A 14 -3.11 -14.24 -12.37
CA GLU A 14 -2.96 -15.62 -12.84
C GLU A 14 -1.50 -15.97 -13.18
N LEU A 15 -0.81 -15.07 -13.89
CA LEU A 15 0.60 -15.22 -14.23
C LEU A 15 1.48 -15.32 -12.98
N ILE A 16 1.27 -14.44 -11.99
CA ILE A 16 2.00 -14.50 -10.72
C ILE A 16 1.66 -15.80 -9.98
N GLY A 17 0.38 -16.20 -9.93
CA GLY A 17 -0.04 -17.43 -9.26
C GLY A 17 0.60 -18.67 -9.88
N LYS A 18 0.66 -18.75 -11.21
CA LYS A 18 1.34 -19.81 -11.93
C LYS A 18 2.82 -19.89 -11.56
N GLU A 19 3.53 -18.77 -11.61
CA GLU A 19 4.96 -18.73 -11.26
C GLU A 19 5.20 -19.01 -9.76
N ALA A 20 4.30 -18.54 -8.89
CA ALA A 20 4.34 -18.80 -7.45
C ALA A 20 4.18 -20.28 -7.11
N GLY A 21 3.53 -21.08 -7.95
CA GLY A 21 3.42 -22.54 -7.79
C GLY A 21 4.78 -23.26 -7.81
N ASN A 22 5.82 -22.63 -8.37
CA ASN A 22 7.19 -23.17 -8.36
C ASN A 22 7.90 -22.98 -7.01
N PHE A 23 7.38 -22.10 -6.14
CA PHE A 23 8.01 -21.73 -4.87
C PHE A 23 7.16 -22.10 -3.65
N PHE A 24 5.85 -21.84 -3.71
CA PHE A 24 4.92 -22.11 -2.62
C PHE A 24 4.35 -23.53 -2.70
N LYS A 25 4.04 -24.13 -1.55
CA LYS A 25 3.42 -25.47 -1.48
C LYS A 25 2.00 -25.47 -2.05
N SER A 26 1.28 -24.36 -1.85
CA SER A 26 -0.03 -24.12 -2.44
C SER A 26 -0.22 -22.63 -2.71
N VAL A 27 -0.94 -22.33 -3.79
CA VAL A 27 -1.29 -20.97 -4.20
C VAL A 27 -2.78 -20.95 -4.51
N ASP A 28 -3.53 -20.17 -3.73
CA ASP A 28 -4.96 -20.00 -3.93
C ASP A 28 -5.21 -18.64 -4.59
N LEU A 29 -5.88 -18.64 -5.75
CA LEU A 29 -6.36 -17.42 -6.41
C LEU A 29 -7.78 -17.14 -5.93
N LEU A 30 -7.96 -16.09 -5.14
CA LEU A 30 -9.24 -15.77 -4.51
C LEU A 30 -9.86 -14.54 -5.17
N ASP A 31 -11.13 -14.64 -5.53
CA ASP A 31 -11.89 -13.49 -6.03
C ASP A 31 -12.27 -12.55 -4.88
N ILE A 32 -11.77 -11.32 -4.92
CA ILE A 32 -12.05 -10.31 -3.89
C ILE A 32 -13.56 -10.03 -3.72
N ARG A 33 -14.36 -10.26 -4.76
CA ARG A 33 -15.83 -10.06 -4.74
C ARG A 33 -16.55 -11.11 -3.90
N LYS A 34 -15.90 -12.23 -3.62
CA LYS A 34 -16.43 -13.35 -2.84
C LYS A 34 -15.96 -13.33 -1.39
N ILE A 35 -15.25 -12.27 -1.00
CA ILE A 35 -14.80 -12.06 0.36
C ILE A 35 -15.82 -11.25 1.14
N GLU A 36 -16.12 -11.71 2.34
CA GLU A 36 -16.93 -11.01 3.32
C GLU A 36 -16.14 -10.86 4.61
N ILE A 37 -16.39 -9.78 5.36
CA ILE A 37 -15.80 -9.56 6.68
C ILE A 37 -16.94 -9.44 7.67
N ALA A 38 -16.96 -10.31 8.67
CA ALA A 38 -17.85 -10.21 9.81
C ALA A 38 -17.07 -9.61 10.99
N ALA A 39 -17.60 -8.56 11.60
CA ALA A 39 -17.05 -7.97 12.81
C ALA A 39 -18.04 -8.16 13.95
N GLY A 40 -17.68 -8.97 14.94
CA GLY A 40 -18.44 -9.15 16.18
C GLY A 40 -17.77 -8.46 17.36
N SER A 41 -18.43 -8.47 18.52
CA SER A 41 -17.93 -7.78 19.72
C SER A 41 -16.62 -8.35 20.27
N LYS A 42 -16.25 -9.59 19.91
CA LYS A 42 -15.04 -10.26 20.41
C LYS A 42 -14.00 -10.51 19.32
N GLU A 43 -14.44 -10.81 18.10
CA GLU A 43 -13.54 -11.23 17.03
C GLU A 43 -14.02 -10.71 15.66
N SER A 44 -13.07 -10.66 14.72
CA SER A 44 -13.34 -10.39 13.32
C SER A 44 -12.99 -11.63 12.51
N GLU A 45 -13.87 -12.00 11.59
CA GLU A 45 -13.72 -13.15 10.73
C GLU A 45 -13.72 -12.72 9.27
N ILE A 46 -12.81 -13.31 8.49
CA ILE A 46 -12.77 -13.16 7.04
C ILE A 46 -13.36 -14.43 6.45
N LEU A 47 -14.40 -14.29 5.63
CA LEU A 47 -15.06 -15.38 4.94
C LEU A 47 -14.74 -15.32 3.44
N TYR A 48 -14.57 -16.47 2.81
CA TYR A 48 -14.52 -16.63 1.36
C TYR A 48 -15.59 -17.64 0.95
N GLU A 49 -16.55 -17.21 0.11
CA GLU A 49 -17.71 -18.04 -0.26
C GLU A 49 -18.42 -18.63 0.97
N LYS A 50 -18.71 -17.77 1.97
CA LYS A 50 -19.37 -18.11 3.25
C LYS A 50 -18.60 -19.04 4.18
N ASN A 51 -17.39 -19.46 3.82
CA ASN A 51 -16.55 -20.31 4.67
C ASN A 51 -15.40 -19.50 5.27
N PRO A 52 -14.93 -19.83 6.49
CA PRO A 52 -13.77 -19.19 7.08
C PRO A 52 -12.58 -19.21 6.11
N LEU A 53 -11.94 -18.06 5.92
CA LEU A 53 -10.76 -17.95 5.07
C LEU A 53 -9.66 -18.87 5.62
N LYS A 54 -9.13 -19.73 4.75
CA LYS A 54 -7.99 -20.59 5.09
C LYS A 54 -6.84 -19.75 5.64
N GLU A 55 -6.03 -20.35 6.49
CA GLU A 55 -4.78 -19.74 6.92
C GLU A 55 -3.75 -19.70 5.79
N TYR A 56 -3.00 -18.62 5.69
CA TYR A 56 -1.92 -18.45 4.71
C TYR A 56 -0.67 -17.91 5.40
N ASP A 57 0.49 -18.19 4.83
CA ASP A 57 1.75 -17.60 5.29
C ASP A 57 2.00 -16.25 4.61
N CYS A 58 1.46 -16.08 3.40
CA CYS A 58 1.54 -14.87 2.61
C CYS A 58 0.18 -14.55 1.99
N VAL A 59 -0.20 -13.27 2.04
CA VAL A 59 -1.38 -12.76 1.33
C VAL A 59 -0.95 -11.59 0.44
N TYR A 60 -1.19 -11.72 -0.87
CA TYR A 60 -0.93 -10.67 -1.84
C TYR A 60 -2.23 -10.14 -2.44
N ILE A 61 -2.64 -8.95 -2.03
CA ILE A 61 -3.92 -8.35 -2.43
C ILE A 61 -3.71 -7.46 -3.66
N ARG A 62 -4.35 -7.82 -4.77
CA ARG A 62 -4.33 -7.10 -6.04
C ARG A 62 -5.75 -6.72 -6.46
N GLY A 63 -6.24 -5.57 -6.01
CA GLY A 63 -7.62 -5.14 -6.23
C GLY A 63 -7.75 -3.74 -6.79
N SER A 64 -8.87 -3.49 -7.45
CA SER A 64 -9.26 -2.15 -7.91
C SER A 64 -9.61 -1.25 -6.71
N PHE A 65 -9.42 0.06 -6.87
CA PHE A 65 -9.86 1.08 -5.92
C PHE A 65 -11.35 0.98 -5.54
N ASN A 66 -12.19 0.38 -6.39
CA ASN A 66 -13.60 0.08 -6.09
C ASN A 66 -13.77 -0.79 -4.83
N TYR A 67 -12.74 -1.55 -4.45
CA TYR A 67 -12.72 -2.40 -3.26
C TYR A 67 -11.77 -1.86 -2.19
N ALA A 68 -11.38 -0.58 -2.25
CA ALA A 68 -10.40 0.01 -1.33
C ALA A 68 -10.80 -0.14 0.14
N LEU A 69 -12.09 -0.04 0.48
CA LEU A 69 -12.55 -0.30 1.85
C LEU A 69 -12.27 -1.74 2.26
N LEU A 70 -12.66 -2.72 1.43
CA LEU A 70 -12.44 -4.13 1.70
C LEU A 70 -10.95 -4.47 1.80
N GLN A 71 -10.11 -3.92 0.90
CA GLN A 71 -8.65 -4.12 0.92
C GLN A 71 -8.04 -3.59 2.23
N ARG A 72 -8.41 -2.38 2.65
CA ARG A 72 -7.97 -1.78 3.92
C ARG A 72 -8.39 -2.65 5.11
N SER A 73 -9.65 -3.07 5.15
CA SER A 73 -10.17 -3.92 6.23
C SER A 73 -9.45 -5.27 6.28
N LEU A 74 -9.21 -5.90 5.12
CA LEU A 74 -8.45 -7.15 5.04
C LEU A 74 -7.04 -6.98 5.58
N THR A 75 -6.30 -5.98 5.11
CA THR A 75 -4.95 -5.72 5.63
C THR A 75 -4.96 -5.38 7.11
N PHE A 76 -5.97 -4.65 7.61
CA PHE A 76 -6.07 -4.28 9.01
C PHE A 76 -6.31 -5.49 9.92
N ILE A 77 -7.08 -6.48 9.46
CA ILE A 77 -7.30 -7.73 10.20
C ILE A 77 -6.09 -8.66 10.07
N LEU A 78 -5.48 -8.74 8.89
CA LEU A 78 -4.38 -9.67 8.62
C LEU A 78 -3.05 -9.21 9.24
N GLN A 79 -2.83 -7.91 9.46
CA GLN A 79 -1.59 -7.41 10.07
C GLN A 79 -1.38 -7.92 11.50
N SER A 80 -2.47 -8.22 12.24
CA SER A 80 -2.40 -8.75 13.61
C SER A 80 -2.24 -10.27 13.62
N LYS A 81 -2.24 -10.91 12.44
CA LYS A 81 -2.01 -12.33 12.26
C LYS A 81 -0.56 -12.57 11.82
N ASN A 82 -0.07 -13.78 12.02
CA ASN A 82 1.27 -14.20 11.57
C ASN A 82 1.29 -14.48 10.04
N VAL A 83 0.99 -13.44 9.25
CA VAL A 83 0.86 -13.48 7.79
C VAL A 83 1.66 -12.34 7.18
N TYR A 84 2.55 -12.67 6.24
CA TYR A 84 3.29 -11.65 5.51
C TYR A 84 2.44 -11.04 4.38
N MET A 85 2.48 -9.71 4.28
CA MET A 85 1.88 -8.94 3.18
C MET A 85 2.91 -7.93 2.67
N PRO A 86 3.04 -7.73 1.34
CA PRO A 86 4.01 -6.79 0.75
C PRO A 86 3.54 -5.32 0.81
N PHE A 87 2.68 -4.99 1.77
CA PHE A 87 2.16 -3.64 2.01
C PHE A 87 1.61 -3.52 3.43
N ASN A 88 1.56 -2.29 3.92
CA ASN A 88 0.90 -1.94 5.18
C ASN A 88 -0.58 -1.58 4.95
N PRO A 89 -1.44 -1.57 5.99
CA PRO A 89 -2.86 -1.23 5.80
C PRO A 89 -3.11 0.17 5.27
N ASP A 90 -2.25 1.13 5.63
CA ASP A 90 -2.35 2.52 5.16
C ASP A 90 -1.97 2.68 3.68
N THR A 91 -1.26 1.71 3.10
CA THR A 91 -0.84 1.72 1.69
C THR A 91 -2.03 1.86 0.75
N PHE A 92 -3.14 1.16 1.01
CA PHE A 92 -4.35 1.29 0.21
C PHE A 92 -5.08 2.63 0.39
N THR A 93 -4.92 3.29 1.54
CA THR A 93 -5.44 4.65 1.74
C THR A 93 -4.63 5.65 0.93
N ILE A 94 -3.30 5.54 0.97
CA ILE A 94 -2.39 6.50 0.33
C ILE A 94 -2.40 6.31 -1.19
N ALA A 95 -2.13 5.09 -1.68
CA ALA A 95 -1.85 4.84 -3.09
C ALA A 95 -3.11 4.78 -3.98
N HIS A 96 -4.32 4.66 -3.41
CA HIS A 96 -5.57 4.78 -4.17
C HIS A 96 -6.12 6.20 -4.24
N ASP A 97 -5.49 7.15 -3.53
CA ASP A 97 -5.80 8.57 -3.60
C ASP A 97 -4.63 9.33 -4.23
N LYS A 98 -4.89 9.97 -5.38
CA LYS A 98 -3.83 10.66 -6.14
C LYS A 98 -3.22 11.82 -5.37
N PHE A 99 -4.01 12.52 -4.55
CA PHE A 99 -3.49 13.65 -3.79
C PHE A 99 -2.70 13.17 -2.57
N LEU A 100 -3.17 12.17 -1.84
CA LEU A 100 -2.39 11.59 -0.73
C LEU A 100 -1.09 10.95 -1.22
N THR A 101 -1.12 10.29 -2.37
CA THR A 101 0.11 9.80 -3.05
C THR A 101 1.06 10.96 -3.33
N THR A 102 0.56 12.06 -3.90
CA THR A 102 1.35 13.26 -4.20
C THR A 102 1.99 13.85 -2.94
N LEU A 103 1.24 13.96 -1.84
CA LEU A 103 1.77 14.45 -0.55
C LEU A 103 2.81 13.49 0.05
N SER A 104 2.60 12.18 -0.06
CA SER A 104 3.57 11.17 0.37
C SER A 104 4.89 11.27 -0.41
N LEU A 105 4.82 11.42 -1.73
CA LEU A 105 5.99 11.62 -2.60
C LEU A 105 6.73 12.93 -2.24
N GLN A 106 5.98 14.03 -2.05
CA GLN A 106 6.53 15.32 -1.66
C GLN A 106 7.27 15.25 -0.32
N LYS A 107 6.66 14.61 0.70
CA LYS A 107 7.28 14.40 2.02
C LYS A 107 8.55 13.56 1.93
N ALA A 108 8.62 12.63 0.97
CA ALA A 108 9.82 11.87 0.68
C ALA A 108 10.87 12.66 -0.13
N GLY A 109 10.64 13.94 -0.46
CA GLY A 109 11.56 14.75 -1.26
C GLY A 109 11.69 14.28 -2.70
N ILE A 110 10.66 13.62 -3.23
CA ILE A 110 10.60 13.20 -4.64
C ILE A 110 9.99 14.35 -5.44
N LYS A 111 10.58 14.65 -6.61
CA LYS A 111 10.05 15.66 -7.51
C LYS A 111 8.69 15.20 -8.06
N ILE A 112 7.71 16.09 -8.00
CA ILE A 112 6.34 15.90 -8.46
C ILE A 112 5.90 17.12 -9.27
N PRO A 113 4.92 17.00 -10.18
CA PRO A 113 4.28 18.17 -10.77
C PRO A 113 3.59 19.01 -9.69
N LYS A 114 3.62 20.35 -9.82
CA LYS A 114 2.91 21.21 -8.87
C LYS A 114 1.42 20.88 -8.90
N THR A 115 0.86 20.57 -7.74
CA THR A 115 -0.48 19.99 -7.62
C THR A 115 -1.28 20.73 -6.55
N TYR A 116 -2.52 21.05 -6.85
CA TYR A 116 -3.43 21.84 -6.03
C TYR A 116 -4.70 21.03 -5.75
N LEU A 117 -5.17 21.12 -4.51
CA LEU A 117 -6.49 20.67 -4.10
C LEU A 117 -7.19 21.85 -3.44
N ALA A 118 -8.30 22.28 -4.03
CA ALA A 118 -9.13 23.36 -3.47
C ALA A 118 -10.28 22.77 -2.67
N ALA A 119 -10.67 23.44 -1.58
CA ALA A 119 -11.80 23.03 -0.76
C ALA A 119 -13.15 23.22 -1.48
N THR A 120 -13.25 24.24 -2.34
CA THR A 120 -14.47 24.57 -3.07
C THR A 120 -14.18 24.75 -4.56
N MET A 121 -15.19 24.57 -5.40
CA MET A 121 -15.06 24.81 -6.84
C MET A 121 -14.83 26.29 -7.16
N LYS A 122 -15.38 27.20 -6.34
CA LYS A 122 -15.13 28.64 -6.43
C LYS A 122 -13.64 28.95 -6.27
N ASP A 123 -12.99 28.33 -5.28
CA ASP A 123 -11.56 28.54 -5.05
C ASP A 123 -10.71 27.84 -6.12
N ALA A 124 -11.15 26.68 -6.62
CA ALA A 124 -10.53 26.03 -7.77
C ALA A 124 -10.53 26.94 -9.01
N LYS A 125 -11.66 27.61 -9.29
CA LYS A 125 -11.80 28.58 -10.39
C LYS A 125 -10.91 29.80 -10.24
N LYS A 126 -10.70 30.29 -9.01
CA LYS A 126 -9.76 31.39 -8.73
C LYS A 126 -8.31 30.96 -8.97
N LEU A 127 -7.94 29.76 -8.51
CA LEU A 127 -6.59 29.22 -8.75
C LEU A 127 -6.26 29.13 -10.25
N LEU A 128 -7.24 28.96 -11.12
CA LEU A 128 -7.02 28.96 -12.58
C LEU A 128 -6.46 30.29 -13.12
N GLU A 129 -6.65 31.39 -12.42
CA GLU A 129 -6.13 32.72 -12.81
C GLU A 129 -4.64 32.89 -12.44
N GLU A 130 -4.11 32.00 -11.60
CA GLU A 130 -2.74 32.05 -11.06
C GLU A 130 -1.82 30.93 -11.59
N VAL A 131 -2.34 30.05 -12.45
CA VAL A 131 -1.59 28.91 -13.02
C VAL A 131 -1.26 29.13 -14.49
N ASN A 132 -0.18 28.49 -14.93
CA ASN A 132 0.18 28.46 -16.35
C ASN A 132 -0.57 27.33 -17.06
N PHE A 133 -1.04 27.61 -18.27
CA PHE A 133 -1.66 26.61 -19.15
C PHE A 133 -0.63 26.01 -20.11
N PRO A 134 -0.81 24.75 -20.56
CA PRO A 134 -1.92 23.86 -20.21
C PRO A 134 -1.85 23.33 -18.77
N ILE A 135 -2.99 22.88 -18.24
CA ILE A 135 -3.09 22.21 -16.93
C ILE A 135 -3.77 20.84 -17.07
N ILE A 136 -3.51 19.98 -16.09
CA ILE A 136 -4.18 18.69 -15.93
C ILE A 136 -5.18 18.77 -14.78
N MET A 137 -6.40 18.30 -15.03
CA MET A 137 -7.44 18.10 -14.01
C MET A 137 -7.64 16.61 -13.77
N LYS A 138 -7.62 16.20 -12.50
CA LYS A 138 -7.78 14.79 -12.10
C LYS A 138 -8.87 14.62 -11.05
N VAL A 139 -9.70 13.60 -11.20
CA VAL A 139 -10.51 13.10 -10.08
C VAL A 139 -9.58 12.34 -9.11
N PRO A 140 -9.61 12.60 -7.80
CA PRO A 140 -8.72 11.98 -6.81
C PRO A 140 -8.69 10.46 -6.86
N THR A 141 -9.87 9.83 -6.97
CA THR A 141 -10.04 8.38 -7.07
C THR A 141 -10.15 7.94 -8.54
N GLY A 142 -9.92 6.67 -8.82
CA GLY A 142 -9.97 6.11 -10.18
C GLY A 142 -8.61 5.67 -10.72
N THR A 143 -8.64 4.82 -11.74
CA THR A 143 -7.44 4.21 -12.38
C THR A 143 -7.55 4.28 -13.91
N GLN A 144 -6.44 3.95 -14.59
CA GLN A 144 -6.36 3.84 -16.06
C GLN A 144 -6.67 5.14 -16.83
N GLY A 145 -6.37 6.31 -16.25
CA GLY A 145 -6.55 7.60 -16.91
C GLY A 145 -8.00 8.06 -17.07
N LYS A 146 -8.99 7.32 -16.56
CA LYS A 146 -10.37 7.80 -16.47
C LYS A 146 -10.43 8.92 -15.43
N GLY A 147 -11.03 10.05 -15.80
CA GLY A 147 -11.09 11.25 -14.95
C GLY A 147 -9.81 12.10 -14.97
N VAL A 148 -8.92 11.91 -15.95
CA VAL A 148 -7.80 12.81 -16.25
C VAL A 148 -8.15 13.61 -17.50
N MET A 149 -8.18 14.93 -17.38
CA MET A 149 -8.51 15.88 -18.44
C MET A 149 -7.38 16.91 -18.57
N SER A 150 -7.17 17.44 -19.77
CA SER A 150 -6.23 18.52 -20.05
C SER A 150 -7.01 19.75 -20.50
N ALA A 151 -6.69 20.91 -19.95
CA ALA A 151 -7.20 22.19 -20.42
C ALA A 151 -6.04 23.07 -20.88
N ASP A 152 -6.17 23.62 -22.08
CA ASP A 152 -5.18 24.48 -22.75
C ASP A 152 -5.38 25.97 -22.47
N SER A 153 -6.51 26.33 -21.85
CA SER A 153 -6.93 27.70 -21.64
C SER A 153 -7.82 27.84 -20.42
N LEU A 154 -7.91 29.05 -19.87
CA LEU A 154 -8.77 29.39 -18.74
C LEU A 154 -10.25 29.09 -19.04
N ALA A 155 -10.72 29.40 -20.25
CA ALA A 155 -12.10 29.15 -20.66
C ALA A 155 -12.42 27.64 -20.67
N SER A 156 -11.53 26.84 -21.28
CA SER A 156 -11.65 25.38 -21.31
C SER A 156 -11.65 24.79 -19.89
N ALA A 157 -10.72 25.24 -19.03
CA ALA A 157 -10.65 24.79 -17.65
C ALA A 157 -11.90 25.13 -16.84
N ARG A 158 -12.42 26.36 -16.95
CA ARG A 158 -13.66 26.78 -16.26
C ARG A 158 -14.85 25.91 -16.66
N SER A 159 -15.03 25.64 -17.96
CA SER A 159 -16.11 24.78 -18.46
C SER A 159 -16.01 23.33 -17.92
N MET A 160 -14.79 22.79 -17.83
CA MET A 160 -14.57 21.47 -17.23
C MET A 160 -14.89 21.48 -15.73
N LEU A 161 -14.51 22.53 -15.00
CA LEU A 161 -14.84 22.69 -13.58
C LEU A 161 -16.36 22.81 -13.34
N ASP A 162 -17.08 23.56 -14.18
CA ASP A 162 -18.56 23.65 -14.13
C ASP A 162 -19.20 22.26 -14.31
N THR A 163 -18.66 21.47 -15.24
CA THR A 163 -19.12 20.10 -15.48
C THR A 163 -18.88 19.21 -14.26
N LEU A 164 -17.67 19.22 -13.69
CA LEU A 164 -17.35 18.44 -12.49
C LEU A 164 -18.15 18.86 -11.27
N GLU A 165 -18.44 20.16 -11.14
CA GLU A 165 -19.30 20.72 -10.09
C GLU A 165 -20.72 20.16 -10.19
N SER A 166 -21.31 20.15 -11.39
CA SER A 166 -22.64 19.58 -11.61
C SER A 166 -22.70 18.07 -11.30
N LEU A 167 -21.60 17.36 -11.52
CA LEU A 167 -21.44 15.94 -11.18
C LEU A 167 -21.01 15.70 -9.73
N ARG A 168 -20.85 16.77 -8.94
CA ARG A 168 -20.37 16.75 -7.54
C ARG A 168 -19.06 15.96 -7.38
N GLN A 169 -18.16 16.07 -8.37
CA GLN A 169 -16.88 15.39 -8.35
C GLN A 169 -15.79 16.30 -7.76
N PRO A 170 -14.97 15.81 -6.82
CA PRO A 170 -13.79 16.53 -6.39
C PRO A 170 -12.76 16.57 -7.52
N VAL A 171 -11.93 17.62 -7.53
CA VAL A 171 -10.94 17.87 -8.59
C VAL A 171 -9.59 18.26 -8.00
N ILE A 172 -8.54 17.70 -8.57
CA ILE A 172 -7.15 18.08 -8.37
C ILE A 172 -6.71 18.84 -9.63
N LEU A 173 -6.12 20.02 -9.44
CA LEU A 173 -5.47 20.76 -10.52
C LEU A 173 -3.97 20.46 -10.47
N GLN A 174 -3.35 20.17 -11.60
CA GLN A 174 -1.95 19.80 -11.67
C GLN A 174 -1.28 20.48 -12.86
N GLU A 175 -0.06 20.94 -12.64
CA GLU A 175 0.84 21.43 -13.68
C GLU A 175 1.00 20.40 -14.79
N TYR A 176 0.90 20.86 -16.05
CA TYR A 176 1.24 20.04 -17.18
C TYR A 176 2.76 19.93 -17.34
N ILE A 177 3.25 18.72 -17.61
CA ILE A 177 4.66 18.46 -17.88
C ILE A 177 4.76 17.97 -19.32
N GLU A 178 5.41 18.76 -20.17
CA GLU A 178 5.68 18.39 -21.56
C GLU A 178 6.71 17.26 -21.59
N THR A 179 6.39 16.19 -22.33
CA THR A 179 7.13 14.93 -22.37
C THR A 179 7.08 14.25 -23.74
N ASP A 180 6.62 14.96 -24.78
CA ASP A 180 6.37 14.40 -26.12
C ASP A 180 5.45 13.16 -26.06
N ALA A 181 4.46 13.20 -25.16
CA ALA A 181 3.55 12.11 -24.86
C ALA A 181 4.28 10.80 -24.49
N THR A 182 5.35 10.90 -23.70
CA THR A 182 6.07 9.74 -23.17
C THR A 182 6.04 9.66 -21.65
N ASP A 183 6.01 8.43 -21.14
CA ASP A 183 6.22 8.18 -19.73
C ASP A 183 7.04 6.90 -19.54
N ILE A 184 7.70 6.80 -18.40
CA ILE A 184 8.40 5.60 -17.97
C ILE A 184 7.56 4.91 -16.91
N ARG A 185 7.34 3.62 -17.08
CA ARG A 185 6.79 2.75 -16.05
C ARG A 185 7.88 1.84 -15.49
N ALA A 186 8.14 1.95 -14.20
CA ALA A 186 9.03 1.08 -13.44
C ALA A 186 8.22 0.16 -12.53
N ILE A 187 8.51 -1.15 -12.52
CA ILE A 187 7.93 -2.09 -11.56
C ILE A 187 8.96 -2.32 -10.46
N VAL A 188 8.58 -1.99 -9.23
CA VAL A 188 9.42 -2.14 -8.05
C VAL A 188 9.05 -3.42 -7.31
N ALA A 189 10.05 -4.15 -6.82
CA ALA A 189 9.89 -5.19 -5.81
C ALA A 189 10.99 -5.05 -4.74
N GLY A 190 10.58 -4.67 -3.53
CA GLY A 190 11.46 -4.34 -2.41
C GLY A 190 12.33 -3.11 -2.69
N LYS A 191 13.63 -3.33 -2.87
CA LYS A 191 14.63 -2.27 -3.05
C LYS A 191 15.19 -2.18 -4.47
N LYS A 192 14.50 -2.77 -5.45
CA LYS A 192 14.97 -2.88 -6.84
C LYS A 192 13.85 -2.61 -7.83
N VAL A 193 14.20 -2.05 -8.99
CA VAL A 193 13.32 -2.07 -10.15
C VAL A 193 13.53 -3.38 -10.91
N ILE A 194 12.50 -4.22 -10.99
CA ILE A 194 12.58 -5.55 -11.62
C ILE A 194 12.31 -5.50 -13.12
N ALA A 195 11.65 -4.45 -13.60
CA ALA A 195 11.45 -4.17 -15.02
C ALA A 195 11.04 -2.71 -15.22
N SER A 196 11.43 -2.13 -16.34
CA SER A 196 11.06 -0.79 -16.76
C SER A 196 10.78 -0.75 -18.25
N MET A 197 9.82 0.09 -18.65
CA MET A 197 9.52 0.35 -20.05
C MET A 197 9.23 1.84 -20.24
N LYS A 198 9.56 2.35 -21.42
CA LYS A 198 9.12 3.66 -21.89
C LYS A 198 7.91 3.46 -22.78
N ARG A 199 6.84 4.18 -22.48
CA ARG A 199 5.58 4.18 -23.22
C ARG A 199 5.50 5.46 -24.02
N LYS A 200 5.07 5.35 -25.28
CA LYS A 200 4.78 6.51 -26.14
C LYS A 200 3.31 6.48 -26.55
N GLY A 201 2.61 7.59 -26.33
CA GLY A 201 1.24 7.81 -26.79
C GLY A 201 1.14 7.87 -28.30
N MET A 202 -0.08 7.73 -28.84
CA MET A 202 -0.32 7.95 -30.26
C MET A 202 -0.23 9.45 -30.57
N SER A 203 0.22 9.80 -31.78
CA SER A 203 0.39 11.20 -32.20
C SER A 203 -0.91 12.00 -32.02
N GLY A 204 -0.84 13.12 -31.31
CA GLY A 204 -1.99 13.98 -31.00
C GLY A 204 -2.68 13.70 -29.66
N GLU A 205 -2.30 12.65 -28.93
CA GLU A 205 -2.76 12.43 -27.55
C GLU A 205 -1.73 12.93 -26.54
N ILE A 206 -2.19 13.67 -25.54
CA ILE A 206 -1.38 14.07 -24.37
C ILE A 206 -1.04 12.84 -23.48
N ARG A 207 -1.71 11.70 -23.68
CA ARG A 207 -1.60 10.50 -22.82
C ARG A 207 -0.76 9.41 -23.50
N SER A 208 0.09 8.77 -22.71
CA SER A 208 1.02 7.71 -23.13
C SER A 208 0.58 6.28 -22.77
N ASN A 209 -0.65 6.09 -22.29
CA ASN A 209 -1.10 4.79 -21.77
C ASN A 209 -1.20 3.72 -22.87
N ILE A 210 -0.42 2.62 -22.73
CA ILE A 210 -0.44 1.44 -23.64
C ILE A 210 -1.84 0.88 -23.89
N HIS A 211 -2.75 0.94 -22.89
CA HIS A 211 -4.12 0.43 -23.03
C HIS A 211 -4.97 1.20 -24.07
N GLN A 212 -4.48 2.33 -24.58
CA GLN A 212 -5.11 3.13 -25.64
C GLN A 212 -4.34 3.06 -26.97
N GLY A 213 -3.48 2.06 -27.17
CA GLY A 213 -2.74 1.86 -28.42
C GLY A 213 -1.31 2.40 -28.43
N GLY A 214 -0.81 2.89 -27.28
CA GLY A 214 0.58 3.32 -27.14
C GLY A 214 1.59 2.17 -27.25
N ILE A 215 2.77 2.46 -27.80
CA ILE A 215 3.86 1.49 -27.97
C ILE A 215 4.74 1.52 -26.70
N GLY A 216 4.97 0.35 -26.11
CA GLY A 216 5.90 0.18 -24.99
C GLY A 216 7.19 -0.50 -25.46
N VAL A 217 8.34 0.11 -25.16
CA VAL A 217 9.67 -0.47 -25.44
C VAL A 217 10.43 -0.63 -24.13
N GLU A 218 11.34 -1.62 -24.07
CA GLU A 218 12.25 -1.73 -22.93
C GLU A 218 13.01 -0.42 -22.72
N TYR A 219 13.20 -0.05 -21.46
CA TYR A 219 13.92 1.15 -21.09
C TYR A 219 14.80 0.87 -19.89
N GLU A 220 16.09 1.15 -20.01
CA GLU A 220 17.05 1.04 -18.93
C GLU A 220 17.04 2.34 -18.11
N LEU A 221 16.74 2.23 -16.81
CA LEU A 221 16.77 3.39 -15.93
C LEU A 221 18.21 3.71 -15.55
N ASP A 222 18.53 5.00 -15.45
CA ASP A 222 19.72 5.42 -14.73
C ASP A 222 19.56 5.20 -13.21
N TYR A 223 20.68 5.29 -12.49
CA TYR A 223 20.74 5.07 -11.05
C TYR A 223 19.80 6.01 -10.26
N ASP A 224 19.72 7.28 -10.67
CA ASP A 224 18.91 8.28 -9.98
C ASP A 224 17.41 7.99 -10.14
N THR A 225 16.99 7.57 -11.32
CA THR A 225 15.61 7.23 -11.64
C THR A 225 15.18 5.92 -10.98
N GLU A 226 16.07 4.92 -10.93
CA GLU A 226 15.82 3.70 -10.16
C GLU A 226 15.61 4.03 -8.68
N ASN A 227 16.47 4.87 -8.10
CA ASN A 227 16.34 5.31 -6.71
C ASN A 227 15.05 6.08 -6.47
N ILE A 228 14.63 6.96 -7.39
CA ILE A 228 13.35 7.67 -7.32
C ILE A 228 12.19 6.67 -7.29
N ALA A 229 12.20 5.66 -8.16
CA ALA A 229 11.16 4.64 -8.21
C ALA A 229 11.07 3.83 -6.90
N VAL A 230 12.21 3.38 -6.38
CA VAL A 230 12.27 2.64 -5.09
C VAL A 230 11.83 3.54 -3.93
N LYS A 231 12.24 4.81 -3.92
CA LYS A 231 11.84 5.78 -2.89
C LYS A 231 10.34 6.07 -2.93
N ALA A 232 9.75 6.14 -4.13
CA ALA A 232 8.30 6.31 -4.33
C ALA A 232 7.50 5.11 -3.80
N ALA A 233 7.95 3.88 -4.08
CA ALA A 233 7.34 2.68 -3.50
C ALA A 233 7.37 2.71 -1.97
N LYS A 234 8.53 3.06 -1.40
CA LYS A 234 8.70 3.18 0.05
C LYS A 234 7.83 4.28 0.66
N SER A 235 7.64 5.43 -0.01
CA SER A 235 6.86 6.54 0.55
C SER A 235 5.39 6.18 0.77
N VAL A 236 4.86 5.28 -0.05
CA VAL A 236 3.48 4.77 0.06
C VAL A 236 3.37 3.46 0.83
N ASN A 237 4.46 2.99 1.48
CA ASN A 237 4.53 1.74 2.21
C ASN A 237 4.23 0.47 1.37
N ALA A 238 4.51 0.52 0.06
CA ALA A 238 4.37 -0.62 -0.83
C ALA A 238 5.73 -1.28 -1.09
N GLU A 239 5.81 -2.59 -0.94
CA GLU A 239 6.99 -3.35 -1.37
C GLU A 239 6.91 -3.72 -2.85
N ILE A 240 5.70 -3.85 -3.41
CA ILE A 240 5.49 -4.18 -4.83
C ILE A 240 4.50 -3.18 -5.43
N CYS A 241 4.94 -2.41 -6.42
CA CYS A 241 4.08 -1.45 -7.12
C CYS A 241 4.66 -1.09 -8.51
N GLY A 242 3.83 -0.49 -9.36
CA GLY A 242 4.28 0.25 -10.52
C GLY A 242 4.44 1.73 -10.19
N VAL A 243 5.50 2.36 -10.68
CA VAL A 243 5.76 3.80 -10.54
C VAL A 243 5.80 4.40 -11.94
N ASP A 244 4.96 5.40 -12.17
CA ASP A 244 4.91 6.13 -13.44
C ASP A 244 5.68 7.45 -13.28
N ILE A 245 6.61 7.68 -14.20
CA ILE A 245 7.62 8.75 -14.16
C ILE A 245 7.57 9.51 -15.48
N LEU A 246 7.62 10.83 -15.40
CA LEU A 246 7.77 11.72 -16.55
C LEU A 246 9.18 12.30 -16.58
N GLU A 247 9.80 12.25 -17.75
CA GLU A 247 11.10 12.90 -17.99
C GLU A 247 10.86 14.37 -18.35
N SER A 248 11.21 15.27 -17.43
CA SER A 248 11.04 16.71 -17.65
C SER A 248 12.39 17.40 -17.80
N VAL A 249 12.41 18.60 -18.39
CA VAL A 249 13.60 19.46 -18.46
C VAL A 249 14.18 19.84 -17.08
N ARG A 250 13.41 19.68 -16.00
CA ARG A 250 13.84 19.92 -14.60
C ARG A 250 14.22 18.62 -13.86
N GLY A 251 14.34 17.52 -14.60
CA GLY A 251 14.60 16.16 -14.10
C GLY A 251 13.32 15.33 -13.96
N ASN A 252 13.50 14.08 -13.53
CA ASN A 252 12.42 13.08 -13.50
C ASN A 252 11.42 13.36 -12.38
N VAL A 253 10.13 13.33 -12.71
CA VAL A 253 9.02 13.58 -11.77
C VAL A 253 8.12 12.37 -11.69
N VAL A 254 7.69 12.00 -10.47
CA VAL A 254 6.74 10.89 -10.26
C VAL A 254 5.31 11.40 -10.33
N ILE A 255 4.46 10.69 -11.07
CA ILE A 255 3.05 11.09 -11.27
C ILE A 255 2.03 10.12 -10.68
N GLU A 256 2.37 8.85 -10.53
CA GLU A 256 1.47 7.82 -10.01
C GLU A 256 2.27 6.67 -9.38
N VAL A 257 1.72 6.09 -8.32
CA VAL A 257 2.17 4.81 -7.75
C VAL A 257 0.98 3.85 -7.73
N ASN A 258 1.11 2.71 -8.39
CA ASN A 258 0.02 1.75 -8.61
C ASN A 258 0.31 0.42 -7.91
N LEU A 259 -0.55 0.05 -6.95
CA LEU A 259 -0.39 -1.19 -6.16
C LEU A 259 -0.68 -2.48 -6.94
N SER A 260 -1.40 -2.40 -8.06
CA SER A 260 -1.82 -3.55 -8.85
C SER A 260 -1.41 -3.39 -10.32
N PRO A 261 -0.11 -3.22 -10.63
CA PRO A 261 0.33 -2.89 -11.98
C PRO A 261 0.06 -4.03 -12.97
N GLY A 262 -0.45 -3.70 -14.15
CA GLY A 262 -0.60 -4.68 -15.23
C GLY A 262 0.77 -5.17 -15.72
N LEU A 263 0.95 -6.48 -15.85
CA LEU A 263 2.25 -7.08 -16.19
C LEU A 263 2.41 -7.42 -17.67
N ARG A 264 1.31 -7.67 -18.40
CA ARG A 264 1.37 -8.11 -19.82
C ARG A 264 2.17 -7.14 -20.70
N GLY A 265 1.87 -5.84 -20.62
CA GLY A 265 2.52 -4.83 -21.45
C GLY A 265 4.03 -4.77 -21.20
N ILE A 266 4.44 -4.72 -19.94
CA ILE A 266 5.86 -4.61 -19.59
C ILE A 266 6.63 -5.91 -19.84
N MET A 267 6.03 -7.07 -19.62
CA MET A 267 6.64 -8.37 -19.97
C MET A 267 6.82 -8.50 -21.48
N ASN A 268 5.87 -8.02 -22.28
CA ASN A 268 5.98 -8.02 -23.73
C ASN A 268 7.08 -7.08 -24.23
N ALA A 269 7.23 -5.90 -23.60
CA ALA A 269 8.23 -4.90 -23.96
C ALA A 269 9.66 -5.34 -23.57
N THR A 270 9.82 -5.84 -22.34
CA THR A 270 11.14 -6.18 -21.76
C THR A 270 11.58 -7.62 -22.00
N LYS A 271 10.66 -8.51 -22.40
CA LYS A 271 10.84 -9.97 -22.45
C LYS A 271 11.24 -10.61 -21.11
N LYS A 272 11.18 -9.87 -19.99
CA LYS A 272 11.49 -10.35 -18.64
C LYS A 272 10.27 -11.03 -18.03
N ASN A 273 10.49 -12.11 -17.28
CA ASN A 273 9.44 -12.78 -16.52
C ASN A 273 9.17 -12.05 -15.19
N VAL A 274 8.52 -10.89 -15.28
CA VAL A 274 8.21 -10.04 -14.11
C VAL A 274 7.32 -10.75 -13.10
N ALA A 275 6.40 -11.61 -13.56
CA ALA A 275 5.55 -12.41 -12.69
C ALA A 275 6.37 -13.36 -11.80
N LYS A 276 7.40 -14.00 -12.37
CA LYS A 276 8.34 -14.84 -11.62
C LYS A 276 9.14 -14.04 -10.59
N SER A 277 9.65 -12.87 -10.97
CA SER A 277 10.38 -12.01 -10.02
C SER A 277 9.52 -11.57 -8.83
N ILE A 278 8.23 -11.28 -9.05
CA ILE A 278 7.28 -10.99 -7.96
C ILE A 278 7.06 -12.24 -7.10
N ALA A 279 6.82 -13.40 -7.72
CA ALA A 279 6.61 -14.65 -6.99
C ALA A 279 7.81 -15.04 -6.10
N GLU A 280 9.04 -14.92 -6.64
CA GLU A 280 10.29 -15.12 -5.90
C GLU A 280 10.42 -14.16 -4.73
N TYR A 281 10.11 -12.88 -4.96
CA TYR A 281 10.14 -11.85 -3.93
C TYR A 281 9.19 -12.18 -2.77
N LEU A 282 7.92 -12.48 -3.09
CA LEU A 282 6.92 -12.87 -2.10
C LEU A 282 7.38 -14.08 -1.29
N PHE A 283 7.90 -15.13 -1.96
CA PHE A 283 8.37 -16.33 -1.27
C PHE A 283 9.52 -16.03 -0.31
N LYS A 284 10.55 -15.32 -0.80
CA LYS A 284 11.73 -14.96 0.00
C LYS A 284 11.34 -14.15 1.23
N LYS A 285 10.49 -13.13 1.05
CA LYS A 285 10.05 -12.27 2.15
C LYS A 285 9.15 -12.99 3.15
N THR A 286 8.30 -13.90 2.68
CA THR A 286 7.53 -14.76 3.58
C THR A 286 8.45 -15.62 4.44
N ALA A 287 9.51 -16.18 3.85
CA ALA A 287 10.49 -16.99 4.60
C ALA A 287 11.26 -16.16 5.64
N GLU A 288 11.67 -14.94 5.28
CA GLU A 288 12.33 -13.99 6.19
C GLU A 288 11.41 -13.57 7.34
N PHE A 289 10.16 -13.23 7.04
CA PHE A 289 9.14 -12.87 8.04
C PHE A 289 8.92 -14.00 9.05
N LYS A 290 8.74 -15.24 8.57
CA LYS A 290 8.55 -16.42 9.43
C LYS A 290 9.78 -16.80 10.26
N LYS A 291 11.00 -16.47 9.79
CA LYS A 291 12.23 -16.64 10.59
C LYS A 291 12.32 -15.59 11.69
N THR A 292 12.06 -14.33 11.36
CA THR A 292 12.09 -13.22 12.32
C THR A 292 11.09 -13.45 13.46
N GLU A 293 9.91 -14.01 13.17
CA GLU A 293 8.94 -14.43 14.20
C GLU A 293 9.44 -15.58 15.10
N LYS A 294 10.23 -16.50 14.55
CA LYS A 294 10.86 -17.58 15.35
C LYS A 294 11.99 -17.03 16.23
N ASP A 295 12.77 -16.09 15.71
CA ASP A 295 13.94 -15.50 16.36
C ASP A 295 13.55 -14.36 17.35
N ASN A 296 12.40 -13.70 17.17
CA ASN A 296 11.82 -12.71 18.11
C ASN A 296 11.25 -13.34 19.40
N GLY A 297 11.68 -14.55 19.73
CA GLY A 297 11.83 -14.93 21.12
C GLY A 297 10.55 -15.26 21.88
N TYR A 298 9.33 -15.22 21.34
CA TYR A 298 8.18 -15.67 22.15
C TYR A 298 8.32 -17.15 22.55
N ASN A 299 8.85 -17.99 21.66
CA ASN A 299 9.05 -19.42 21.92
C ASN A 299 10.37 -19.75 22.65
N GLU A 300 11.44 -18.96 22.48
CA GLU A 300 12.67 -19.14 23.25
C GLU A 300 12.56 -18.56 24.66
N ILE A 301 11.88 -17.42 24.84
CA ILE A 301 11.49 -16.88 26.14
C ILE A 301 10.59 -17.90 26.85
N MET A 302 9.59 -18.48 26.18
CA MET A 302 8.74 -19.54 26.77
C MET A 302 9.50 -20.83 27.13
N LYS A 303 10.51 -21.23 26.35
CA LYS A 303 11.37 -22.39 26.68
C LYS A 303 12.33 -22.10 27.83
N GLY A 304 12.87 -20.88 27.93
CA GLY A 304 13.72 -20.44 29.03
C GLY A 304 12.97 -20.26 30.35
N ILE A 305 11.72 -19.80 30.30
CA ILE A 305 10.87 -19.55 31.48
C ILE A 305 10.42 -20.84 32.18
N LYS A 306 10.28 -21.96 31.44
CA LYS A 306 10.03 -23.26 32.08
C LYS A 306 11.22 -23.80 32.88
N ALA A 307 12.40 -23.19 32.78
CA ALA A 307 13.64 -23.75 33.30
C ALA A 307 14.29 -22.97 34.46
N LYS A 308 13.79 -21.80 34.88
CA LYS A 308 14.38 -21.03 36.00
C LYS A 308 13.32 -20.40 36.90
N SER A 309 13.59 -20.46 38.21
CA SER A 309 12.69 -20.13 39.32
C SER A 309 12.49 -18.65 39.61
N ASP A 310 13.21 -17.73 38.94
CA ASP A 310 13.15 -16.29 39.24
C ASP A 310 12.68 -15.48 38.03
N LYS A 311 11.66 -14.66 38.29
CA LYS A 311 10.63 -14.19 37.35
C LYS A 311 10.85 -12.72 36.98
N GLU A 312 11.58 -12.46 35.91
CA GLU A 312 11.67 -11.13 35.30
C GLU A 312 11.28 -11.19 33.82
N VAL A 313 10.28 -10.39 33.42
CA VAL A 313 9.83 -10.27 32.02
C VAL A 313 10.16 -8.86 31.56
N LEU A 314 11.10 -8.74 30.62
CA LEU A 314 11.44 -7.46 30.01
C LEU A 314 10.38 -7.13 28.94
N THR A 315 9.53 -6.16 29.23
CA THR A 315 8.44 -5.72 28.35
C THR A 315 8.20 -4.23 28.51
N ASN A 316 7.71 -3.59 27.45
CA ASN A 316 7.22 -2.23 27.55
C ASN A 316 5.90 -2.24 28.34
N LEU A 317 5.77 -1.34 29.33
CA LEU A 317 4.53 -1.15 30.07
C LEU A 317 3.62 -0.20 29.26
N GLU A 318 2.51 -0.71 28.76
CA GLU A 318 1.52 0.10 28.05
C GLU A 318 0.46 0.65 29.02
N ILE A 319 0.35 1.97 29.09
CA ILE A 319 -0.69 2.68 29.84
C ILE A 319 -1.58 3.42 28.84
N LYS A 320 -2.85 3.03 28.73
CA LYS A 320 -3.82 3.67 27.82
C LYS A 320 -5.14 3.92 28.54
N ALA A 321 -5.58 5.18 28.55
CA ALA A 321 -6.83 5.61 29.21
C ALA A 321 -6.92 5.15 30.68
N GLY A 322 -5.82 5.27 31.43
CA GLY A 322 -5.75 4.88 32.84
C GLY A 322 -5.66 3.36 33.11
N LYS A 323 -5.59 2.52 32.06
CA LYS A 323 -5.44 1.07 32.20
C LYS A 323 -4.00 0.64 31.98
N ILE A 324 -3.45 -0.14 32.91
CA ILE A 324 -2.15 -0.81 32.78
C ILE A 324 -2.39 -2.17 32.12
N ARG A 325 -1.77 -2.41 30.96
CA ARG A 325 -1.88 -3.71 30.29
C ARG A 325 -0.67 -4.57 30.61
N LEU A 326 -0.89 -5.66 31.35
CA LEU A 326 0.13 -6.66 31.62
C LEU A 326 0.19 -7.68 30.46
N PRO A 327 1.38 -8.21 30.12
CA PRO A 327 1.48 -9.38 29.25
C PRO A 327 0.72 -10.57 29.84
N GLU A 328 0.15 -11.42 28.99
CA GLU A 328 -0.69 -12.56 29.39
C GLU A 328 -0.02 -13.48 30.42
N LEU A 329 1.29 -13.67 30.27
CA LEU A 329 2.10 -14.45 31.20
C LEU A 329 2.13 -13.82 32.61
N MET A 330 2.35 -12.50 32.70
CA MET A 330 2.35 -11.78 33.97
C MET A 330 0.97 -11.82 34.62
N THR A 331 -0.10 -11.64 33.84
CA THR A 331 -1.49 -11.76 34.33
C THR A 331 -1.75 -13.14 34.95
N LYS A 332 -1.35 -14.22 34.28
CA LYS A 332 -1.49 -15.59 34.81
C LYS A 332 -0.65 -15.85 36.05
N MET A 333 0.54 -15.27 36.13
CA MET A 333 1.47 -15.50 37.24
C MET A 333 1.18 -14.63 38.47
N SER A 334 0.69 -13.41 38.27
CA SER A 334 0.31 -12.48 39.34
C SER A 334 -1.12 -12.73 39.83
N GLY A 335 -1.95 -13.38 39.03
CA GLY A 335 -3.36 -13.61 39.31
C GLY A 335 -4.20 -12.33 39.27
N PHE A 336 -3.74 -11.26 38.60
CA PHE A 336 -4.53 -10.04 38.44
C PHE A 336 -5.70 -10.28 37.48
N GLU A 337 -6.89 -9.79 37.84
CA GLU A 337 -8.08 -9.86 37.00
C GLU A 337 -8.44 -8.49 36.41
N ASN A 338 -9.39 -8.46 35.47
CA ASN A 338 -9.86 -7.20 34.90
C ASN A 338 -10.62 -6.41 35.97
N GLU A 339 -10.39 -5.09 36.03
CA GLU A 339 -11.08 -4.14 36.93
C GLU A 339 -10.76 -4.33 38.43
N GLU A 340 -9.67 -5.02 38.75
CA GLU A 340 -9.21 -5.21 40.13
C GLU A 340 -8.63 -3.91 40.72
N GLU A 341 -9.01 -3.57 41.96
CA GLU A 341 -8.40 -2.47 42.71
C GLU A 341 -7.00 -2.86 43.19
N VAL A 342 -6.02 -2.00 42.89
CA VAL A 342 -4.60 -2.25 43.16
C VAL A 342 -3.96 -1.07 43.87
N VAL A 343 -2.98 -1.37 44.71
CA VAL A 343 -2.11 -0.39 45.37
C VAL A 343 -0.82 -0.27 44.58
N LEU A 344 -0.45 0.95 44.20
CA LEU A 344 0.83 1.27 43.58
C LEU A 344 1.80 1.78 44.66
N VAL A 345 2.86 1.01 44.93
CA VAL A 345 3.93 1.40 45.86
C VAL A 345 5.13 1.86 45.04
N ALA A 346 5.59 3.09 45.26
CA ALA A 346 6.77 3.62 44.58
C ALA A 346 7.92 3.80 45.58
N GLU A 347 9.09 3.26 45.24
CA GLU A 347 10.36 3.42 45.96
C GLU A 347 11.46 3.76 44.95
N ASN A 348 12.61 4.31 45.35
CA ASN A 348 13.65 4.82 44.45
C ASN A 348 13.93 3.93 43.22
N GLY A 349 13.44 4.36 42.05
CA GLY A 349 13.61 3.66 40.76
C GLY A 349 12.73 2.43 40.55
N LYS A 350 11.79 2.13 41.44
CA LYS A 350 10.93 0.94 41.42
C LYS A 350 9.46 1.30 41.68
N ILE A 351 8.56 0.74 40.88
CA ILE A 351 7.11 0.76 41.13
C ILE A 351 6.64 -0.69 41.29
N GLU A 352 5.89 -0.98 42.36
CA GLU A 352 5.31 -2.29 42.65
C GLU A 352 3.77 -2.18 42.66
N ILE A 353 3.09 -3.14 42.00
CA ILE A 353 1.63 -3.23 41.95
C ILE A 353 1.20 -4.37 42.87
N LYS A 354 0.40 -4.07 43.90
CA LYS A 354 -0.14 -5.04 44.86
C LYS A 354 -1.66 -5.09 44.76
N LYS A 355 -2.26 -6.26 44.97
CA LYS A 355 -3.71 -6.35 45.18
C LYS A 355 -4.08 -5.59 46.45
N GLN A 356 -5.20 -4.90 46.44
CA GLN A 356 -5.72 -4.26 47.64
C GLN A 356 -6.35 -5.33 48.54
N ASP A 357 -5.69 -5.65 49.65
CA ASP A 357 -6.29 -6.49 50.69
C ASP A 357 -7.42 -5.72 51.37
N ILE A 358 -8.67 -6.10 51.10
CA ILE A 358 -9.84 -5.62 51.85
C ILE A 358 -9.75 -6.26 53.24
N LYS A 359 -9.34 -5.47 54.24
CA LYS A 359 -9.44 -5.86 55.66
C LYS A 359 -10.81 -5.56 56.23
#